data_AF-A0A3E4KZ82-F1
#
_entry.id   AF-A0A3E4KZ82-F1
#
_cell.length_a   1.000
_cell.length_b   1.000
_cell.length_c   1.000
_cell.angle_alpha   90.00
_cell.angle_beta   90.00
_cell.angle_gamma   90.00
#
_symmetry.space_group_name_H-M   'P 1'
#
loop_
_entity.id
_entity.type
_entity.pdbx_description
1 polymer ?
#
loop_
_entity_poly.entity_id
_entity_poly.type
_entity_poly.pdbx_seq_one_letter_code
_entity_poly.pdbx_strand_id
1 'polypeptide(L)'
;MKDVNYFFLVLCSVLYIGILSACDDKETPAIMNIESVCGNYAVEQVKMTFNGVDMPALGNISLTLDASYDDNVGEVDGSRKMTLEMPPLWPNLPVEGIYPAFENIIVKVDAVASSELVTFEGSIKKAEYDLIVKGTCREGIIVLEWTYTAFSKFIGKRYLFEFNKQSLNMGMLNPSVETVEWEGSQVPVGEFVTDAIEPVLEAIGRRLGGSFYLEVLSDASVQAGVKSYETNDFVPIPGKLGFRNLNGGFGYLVADYDGALCLSQVVLGDFSVSSTMFASIGGNLHFVPVFFVDGRSANELRIAFDTPLGTSFCRFLFQWLENLGEIELSVEEIEKAHRLALLLQDKKIKYIHLLGAVIE
;
A
#
# COMPACT_ATOMS: atom_id res chain seq x y z
N MET A 1 -81.84 31.95 -14.63
CA MET A 1 -81.08 30.83 -14.01
C MET A 1 -79.81 30.45 -14.79
N LYS A 2 -79.14 31.37 -15.51
CA LYS A 2 -77.86 31.08 -16.19
C LYS A 2 -76.66 31.84 -15.61
N ASP A 3 -76.89 32.96 -14.91
CA ASP A 3 -75.78 33.78 -14.37
C ASP A 3 -75.32 33.37 -12.96
N VAL A 4 -76.16 32.65 -12.20
CA VAL A 4 -75.83 32.19 -10.84
C VAL A 4 -74.80 31.05 -10.86
N ASN A 5 -74.80 30.23 -11.92
CA ASN A 5 -73.86 29.11 -12.04
C ASN A 5 -72.44 29.55 -12.41
N TYR A 6 -72.28 30.68 -13.13
CA TYR A 6 -70.96 31.18 -13.51
C TYR A 6 -70.23 31.77 -12.30
N PHE A 7 -70.97 32.48 -11.43
CA PHE A 7 -70.41 33.05 -10.20
C PHE A 7 -69.96 31.97 -9.21
N PHE A 8 -70.73 30.88 -9.09
CA PHE A 8 -70.36 29.74 -8.24
C PHE A 8 -69.13 29.00 -8.77
N LEU A 9 -69.04 28.80 -10.09
CA LEU A 9 -67.86 28.19 -10.73
C LEU A 9 -66.60 29.03 -10.56
N VAL A 10 -66.70 30.36 -10.70
CA VAL A 10 -65.56 31.27 -10.49
C VAL A 10 -65.15 31.29 -9.02
N LEU A 11 -66.11 31.33 -8.08
CA LEU A 11 -65.83 31.30 -6.64
C LEU A 11 -65.15 29.98 -6.22
N CYS A 12 -65.64 28.84 -6.71
CA CYS A 12 -65.01 27.53 -6.50
C CYS A 12 -63.60 27.49 -7.11
N SER A 13 -63.39 28.08 -8.28
CA SER A 13 -62.07 28.13 -8.93
C SER A 13 -61.06 28.99 -8.15
N VAL A 14 -61.50 30.14 -7.62
CA VAL A 14 -60.67 31.03 -6.79
C VAL A 14 -60.35 30.38 -5.43
N LEU A 15 -61.32 29.68 -4.82
CA LEU A 15 -61.07 28.90 -3.61
C LEU A 15 -60.12 27.72 -3.87
N TYR A 16 -60.24 27.03 -5.01
CA TYR A 16 -59.35 25.92 -5.37
C TYR A 16 -57.92 26.39 -5.66
N ILE A 17 -57.76 27.53 -6.36
CA ILE A 17 -56.44 28.16 -6.59
C ILE A 17 -55.87 28.73 -5.28
N GLY A 18 -56.71 29.29 -4.41
CA GLY A 18 -56.29 29.78 -3.09
C GLY A 18 -55.85 28.68 -2.14
N ILE A 19 -56.50 27.51 -2.18
CA ILE A 19 -56.12 26.33 -1.37
C ILE A 19 -54.89 25.63 -1.96
N LEU A 20 -54.76 25.54 -3.29
CA LEU A 20 -53.55 25.01 -3.94
C LEU A 20 -52.34 25.94 -3.79
N SER A 21 -52.56 27.26 -3.78
CA SER A 21 -51.51 28.27 -3.53
C SER A 21 -51.16 28.42 -2.05
N ALA A 22 -52.05 28.02 -1.13
CA ALA A 22 -51.78 27.97 0.31
C ALA A 22 -51.15 26.64 0.77
N CYS A 23 -50.93 25.69 -0.16
CA CYS A 23 -50.15 24.48 0.05
C CYS A 23 -48.74 24.58 -0.56
N ASP A 24 -48.24 25.79 -0.81
CA ASP A 24 -46.85 26.04 -1.22
C ASP A 24 -45.98 26.61 -0.08
N ASP A 25 -46.39 26.37 1.18
CA ASP A 25 -45.42 26.13 2.25
C ASP A 25 -44.84 24.72 2.04
N LYS A 26 -44.12 24.53 0.92
CA LYS A 26 -43.08 23.51 0.92
C LYS A 26 -42.08 24.01 1.94
N GLU A 27 -42.24 23.57 3.19
CA GLU A 27 -41.15 23.57 4.16
C GLU A 27 -39.93 23.08 3.38
N THR A 28 -38.99 24.00 3.10
CA THR A 28 -37.69 23.62 2.56
C THR A 28 -37.21 22.51 3.48
N PRO A 29 -37.04 21.27 2.97
CA PRO A 29 -36.82 20.14 3.84
C PRO A 29 -35.61 20.46 4.71
N ALA A 30 -35.78 20.31 6.02
CA ALA A 30 -34.78 20.74 6.98
C ALA A 30 -33.42 20.15 6.60
N ILE A 31 -32.45 21.01 6.31
CA ILE A 31 -31.09 20.61 5.98
C ILE A 31 -30.53 19.87 7.19
N MET A 32 -29.92 18.71 6.98
CA MET A 32 -29.31 17.94 8.07
C MET A 32 -28.25 18.77 8.80
N ASN A 33 -28.16 18.62 10.12
CA ASN A 33 -27.06 19.23 10.87
C ASN A 33 -25.78 18.40 10.64
N ILE A 34 -24.71 19.00 10.10
CA ILE A 34 -23.41 18.33 9.93
C ILE A 34 -22.87 17.80 11.26
N GLU A 35 -23.13 18.48 12.38
CA GLU A 35 -22.67 18.01 13.69
C GLU A 35 -23.33 16.68 14.10
N SER A 36 -24.51 16.38 13.56
CA SER A 36 -25.22 15.12 13.85
C SER A 36 -24.55 13.89 13.23
N VAL A 37 -23.64 14.07 12.25
CA VAL A 37 -22.86 12.98 11.64
C VAL A 37 -21.45 12.88 12.23
N CYS A 38 -21.13 13.64 13.29
CA CYS A 38 -19.89 13.46 14.02
C CYS A 38 -20.00 12.27 14.99
N GLY A 39 -18.93 11.51 15.12
CA GLY A 39 -18.88 10.36 16.02
C GLY A 39 -17.98 9.24 15.50
N ASN A 40 -17.99 8.14 16.24
CA ASN A 40 -17.28 6.91 15.88
C ASN A 40 -18.25 5.94 15.21
N TYR A 41 -17.86 5.45 14.04
CA TYR A 41 -18.58 4.46 13.24
C TYR A 41 -17.91 3.11 13.42
N ALA A 42 -18.68 2.12 13.84
CA ALA A 42 -18.23 0.73 13.90
C ALA A 42 -18.06 0.14 12.49
N VAL A 43 -17.29 -0.94 12.38
CA VAL A 43 -16.94 -1.58 11.09
C VAL A 43 -18.19 -1.92 10.26
N GLU A 44 -19.25 -2.40 10.88
CA GLU A 44 -20.53 -2.75 10.25
C GLU A 44 -21.31 -1.54 9.71
N GLN A 45 -20.98 -0.33 10.17
CA GLN A 45 -21.58 0.92 9.73
C GLN A 45 -20.81 1.57 8.57
N VAL A 46 -19.67 0.99 8.18
CA VAL A 46 -18.77 1.53 7.15
C VAL A 46 -18.85 0.66 5.90
N LYS A 47 -19.16 1.28 4.77
CA LYS A 47 -18.98 0.69 3.44
C LYS A 47 -17.87 1.42 2.73
N MET A 48 -16.97 0.69 2.09
CA MET A 48 -15.78 1.31 1.52
C MET A 48 -15.37 0.68 0.20
N THR A 49 -14.97 1.54 -0.73
CA THR A 49 -14.26 1.16 -1.94
C THR A 49 -12.90 1.85 -1.96
N PHE A 50 -11.91 1.17 -2.53
CA PHE A 50 -10.56 1.69 -2.73
C PHE A 50 -10.16 1.43 -4.18
N ASN A 51 -9.93 2.50 -4.95
CA ASN A 51 -9.70 2.45 -6.40
C ASN A 51 -10.77 1.62 -7.15
N GLY A 52 -12.04 1.75 -6.72
CA GLY A 52 -13.19 1.05 -7.31
C GLY A 52 -13.37 -0.41 -6.87
N VAL A 53 -12.52 -0.92 -5.97
CA VAL A 53 -12.64 -2.28 -5.43
C VAL A 53 -13.23 -2.23 -4.02
N ASP A 54 -14.24 -3.06 -3.75
CA ASP A 54 -14.80 -3.21 -2.41
C ASP A 54 -13.73 -3.62 -1.39
N MET A 55 -13.68 -2.91 -0.27
CA MET A 55 -12.72 -3.15 0.79
C MET A 55 -13.42 -3.16 2.15
N PRO A 56 -13.20 -4.19 3.00
CA PRO A 56 -13.72 -4.16 4.36
C PRO A 56 -13.05 -3.04 5.17
N ALA A 57 -13.82 -2.40 6.05
CA ALA A 57 -13.22 -1.50 7.03
C ALA A 57 -12.35 -2.31 8.01
N LEU A 58 -11.12 -1.85 8.24
CA LEU A 58 -10.13 -2.53 9.07
C LEU A 58 -10.21 -2.13 10.56
N GLY A 59 -11.17 -1.29 10.89
CA GLY A 59 -11.45 -0.80 12.23
C GLY A 59 -12.40 0.39 12.18
N ASN A 60 -12.64 0.98 13.34
CA ASN A 60 -13.59 2.07 13.48
C ASN A 60 -13.10 3.34 12.80
N ILE A 61 -14.04 4.13 12.29
CA ILE A 61 -13.78 5.42 11.65
C ILE A 61 -14.35 6.52 12.52
N SER A 62 -13.65 7.65 12.62
CA SER A 62 -14.10 8.82 13.38
C SER A 62 -14.29 10.01 12.45
N LEU A 63 -15.41 10.71 12.64
CA LEU A 63 -15.69 12.02 12.06
C LEU A 63 -15.80 13.04 13.19
N THR A 64 -14.97 14.08 13.14
CA THR A 64 -14.93 15.16 14.15
C THR A 64 -14.99 16.53 13.48
N LEU A 65 -15.70 17.49 14.08
CA LEU A 65 -15.67 18.87 13.61
C LEU A 65 -14.30 19.50 13.84
N ASP A 66 -13.79 20.22 12.84
CA ASP A 66 -12.54 20.97 13.01
C ASP A 66 -12.84 22.32 13.69
N ALA A 67 -12.73 22.35 15.02
CA ALA A 67 -12.96 23.55 15.83
C ALA A 67 -11.91 24.68 15.61
N SER A 68 -10.84 24.43 14.85
CA SER A 68 -9.78 25.41 14.60
C SER A 68 -10.12 26.45 13.51
N TYR A 69 -11.26 26.31 12.84
CA TYR A 69 -11.66 27.12 11.69
C TYR A 69 -12.77 28.15 11.98
N ASP A 70 -13.16 28.34 13.23
CA ASP A 70 -14.44 28.98 13.59
C ASP A 70 -14.40 30.50 13.83
N ASP A 71 -13.34 31.21 13.46
CA ASP A 71 -13.22 32.61 13.86
C ASP A 71 -13.62 33.68 12.84
N ASN A 72 -13.87 33.43 11.54
CA ASN A 72 -14.09 34.55 10.60
C ASN A 72 -14.81 34.28 9.24
N VAL A 73 -15.80 33.39 9.15
CA VAL A 73 -16.63 33.33 7.92
C VAL A 73 -18.10 33.26 8.28
N GLY A 74 -18.85 34.27 7.86
CA GLY A 74 -20.28 34.39 8.13
C GLY A 74 -21.07 33.15 7.71
N GLU A 75 -21.98 32.75 8.60
CA GLU A 75 -22.99 31.70 8.41
C GLU A 75 -23.81 31.96 7.14
N VAL A 76 -23.38 31.45 5.98
CA VAL A 76 -24.22 31.50 4.77
C VAL A 76 -24.19 30.20 3.96
N ASP A 77 -23.14 29.39 4.00
CA ASP A 77 -23.13 28.09 3.32
C ASP A 77 -23.14 26.94 4.33
N GLY A 78 -24.05 25.98 4.14
CA GLY A 78 -24.17 24.74 4.92
C GLY A 78 -22.99 23.77 4.73
N SER A 79 -21.79 24.32 4.54
CA SER A 79 -20.51 23.62 4.43
C SER A 79 -19.70 23.79 5.71
N ARG A 80 -19.12 22.71 6.24
CA ARG A 80 -18.19 22.76 7.38
C ARG A 80 -16.98 21.89 7.13
N LYS A 81 -15.88 22.23 7.80
CA LYS A 81 -14.67 21.39 7.81
C LYS A 81 -14.76 20.34 8.91
N MET A 82 -14.42 19.12 8.55
CA MET A 82 -14.34 17.99 9.46
C MET A 82 -12.99 17.29 9.32
N THR A 83 -12.66 16.48 10.31
CA THR A 83 -11.53 15.55 10.28
C THR A 83 -12.10 14.14 10.23
N LEU A 84 -11.73 13.42 9.18
CA LEU A 84 -11.95 11.98 9.01
C LEU A 84 -10.68 11.26 9.46
N GLU A 85 -10.80 10.44 10.50
CA GLU A 85 -9.72 9.60 11.00
C GLU A 85 -10.07 8.12 10.82
N MET A 86 -9.15 7.33 10.28
CA MET A 86 -9.38 5.91 10.10
C MET A 86 -8.10 5.06 10.14
N PRO A 87 -8.21 3.74 10.35
CA PRO A 87 -7.08 2.83 10.26
C PRO A 87 -6.42 2.87 8.87
N PRO A 88 -5.15 2.48 8.77
CA PRO A 88 -4.44 2.49 7.51
C PRO A 88 -5.08 1.56 6.45
N LEU A 89 -5.16 2.03 5.20
CA LEU A 89 -5.72 1.32 4.05
C LEU A 89 -4.65 0.51 3.31
N TRP A 90 -5.02 -0.47 2.49
CA TRP A 90 -4.10 -1.16 1.59
C TRP A 90 -3.48 -0.18 0.57
N PRO A 91 -2.17 -0.28 0.22
CA PRO A 91 -1.13 -1.16 0.77
C PRO A 91 -0.47 -0.61 2.05
N ASN A 92 -0.97 0.49 2.61
CA ASN A 92 -0.47 1.17 3.79
C ASN A 92 -0.84 0.52 5.14
N LEU A 93 -1.09 -0.78 5.21
CA LEU A 93 -1.57 -1.50 6.40
C LEU A 93 -0.61 -1.39 7.60
N PRO A 94 -1.11 -1.54 8.84
CA PRO A 94 -0.27 -1.63 10.02
C PRO A 94 0.66 -2.85 9.96
N VAL A 95 1.88 -2.75 10.52
CA VAL A 95 2.84 -3.86 10.76
C VAL A 95 3.00 -4.08 12.29
N GLU A 96 2.80 -5.29 12.79
CA GLU A 96 3.06 -5.66 14.19
C GLU A 96 4.57 -5.87 14.39
N GLY A 97 5.09 -5.35 15.50
CA GLY A 97 6.29 -5.90 16.14
C GLY A 97 7.64 -5.25 15.83
N ILE A 98 7.79 -4.36 14.84
CA ILE A 98 9.03 -3.58 14.64
C ILE A 98 8.66 -2.17 14.17
N TYR A 99 8.55 -1.23 15.11
CA TYR A 99 8.07 0.16 14.94
C TYR A 99 8.75 0.93 13.77
N PRO A 100 8.08 1.93 13.16
CA PRO A 100 7.16 2.83 13.84
C PRO A 100 5.70 2.79 13.40
N ALA A 101 4.81 2.88 14.40
CA ALA A 101 3.47 3.44 14.37
C ALA A 101 2.94 3.79 12.97
N PHE A 102 2.10 2.94 12.41
CA PHE A 102 1.25 3.36 11.31
C PHE A 102 0.16 4.24 11.91
N GLU A 103 0.37 5.54 11.75
CA GLU A 103 -0.61 6.53 12.13
C GLU A 103 -1.89 6.31 11.33
N ASN A 104 -3.01 6.51 12.00
CA ASN A 104 -4.29 6.56 11.32
C ASN A 104 -4.22 7.56 10.16
N ILE A 105 -4.93 7.25 9.08
CA ILE A 105 -5.12 8.19 7.99
C ILE A 105 -6.03 9.29 8.52
N ILE A 106 -5.50 10.50 8.60
CA ILE A 106 -6.22 11.69 9.05
C ILE A 106 -6.39 12.62 7.84
N VAL A 107 -7.62 12.77 7.37
CA VAL A 107 -7.97 13.63 6.23
C VAL A 107 -8.85 14.78 6.71
N LYS A 108 -8.49 16.01 6.36
CA LYS A 108 -9.41 17.14 6.45
C LYS A 108 -10.39 17.07 5.29
N VAL A 109 -11.68 17.09 5.58
CA VAL A 109 -12.75 16.98 4.58
C VAL A 109 -13.65 18.21 4.65
N ASP A 110 -14.07 18.69 3.49
CA ASP A 110 -15.12 19.69 3.35
C ASP A 110 -16.45 18.95 3.25
N ALA A 111 -17.31 19.14 4.25
CA ALA A 111 -18.61 18.50 4.34
C ALA A 111 -19.71 19.47 3.95
N VAL A 112 -20.73 18.98 3.23
CA VAL A 112 -21.91 19.72 2.81
C VAL A 112 -23.14 18.91 3.20
N ALA A 113 -24.07 19.53 3.91
CA ALA A 113 -25.34 18.90 4.25
C ALA A 113 -26.39 19.15 3.17
N SER A 114 -27.18 18.11 2.89
CA SER A 114 -28.44 18.21 2.17
C SER A 114 -29.60 17.81 3.10
N SER A 115 -30.82 17.80 2.57
CA SER A 115 -31.99 17.27 3.29
C SER A 115 -31.97 15.75 3.49
N GLU A 116 -31.14 15.01 2.75
CA GLU A 116 -31.16 13.53 2.74
C GLU A 116 -29.90 12.89 3.32
N LEU A 117 -28.74 13.53 3.14
CA LEU A 117 -27.44 13.01 3.57
C LEU A 117 -26.41 14.15 3.72
N VAL A 118 -25.31 13.84 4.38
CA VAL A 118 -24.11 14.67 4.41
C VAL A 118 -23.08 14.09 3.44
N THR A 119 -22.63 14.87 2.47
CA THR A 119 -21.49 14.52 1.61
C THR A 119 -20.23 15.16 2.15
N PHE A 120 -19.08 14.52 1.99
CA PHE A 120 -17.80 15.14 2.31
C PHE A 120 -16.72 14.68 1.34
N GLU A 121 -15.78 15.59 1.03
CA GLU A 121 -14.64 15.30 0.18
C GLU A 121 -13.37 15.86 0.80
N GLY A 122 -12.26 15.13 0.69
CA GLY A 122 -10.98 15.59 1.17
C GLY A 122 -9.83 14.90 0.47
N SER A 123 -8.61 15.41 0.69
CA SER A 123 -7.42 14.78 0.14
C SER A 123 -6.19 14.97 1.00
N ILE A 124 -5.28 14.00 0.91
CA ILE A 124 -3.90 14.10 1.36
C ILE A 124 -3.02 14.12 0.12
N LYS A 125 -2.19 15.16 0.00
CA LYS A 125 -1.20 15.27 -1.07
C LYS A 125 0.20 15.18 -0.49
N LYS A 126 0.99 14.24 -1.00
CA LYS A 126 2.40 14.04 -0.66
C LYS A 126 3.22 14.08 -1.96
N ALA A 127 4.55 14.10 -1.84
CA ALA A 127 5.41 14.07 -3.03
C ALA A 127 5.31 12.71 -3.74
N GLU A 128 5.02 11.66 -2.98
CA GLU A 128 5.02 10.26 -3.40
C GLU A 128 3.64 9.73 -3.77
N TYR A 129 2.56 10.39 -3.34
CA TYR A 129 1.19 9.96 -3.63
C TYR A 129 0.15 11.05 -3.35
N ASP A 130 -1.00 10.89 -4.00
CA ASP A 130 -2.27 11.54 -3.67
C ASP A 130 -3.26 10.50 -3.13
N LEU A 131 -3.97 10.85 -2.06
CA LEU A 131 -5.08 10.06 -1.53
C LEU A 131 -6.30 10.96 -1.43
N ILE A 132 -7.36 10.63 -2.15
CA ILE A 132 -8.62 11.38 -2.20
C ILE A 132 -9.70 10.52 -1.55
N VAL A 133 -10.56 11.14 -0.76
CA VAL A 133 -11.76 10.52 -0.21
C VAL A 133 -12.98 11.30 -0.63
N LYS A 134 -13.99 10.57 -1.08
CA LYS A 134 -15.37 11.05 -1.18
C LYS A 134 -16.21 10.19 -0.26
N GLY A 135 -17.09 10.81 0.51
CA GLY A 135 -17.93 10.08 1.42
C GLY A 135 -19.31 10.65 1.55
N THR A 136 -20.22 9.78 1.98
CA THR A 136 -21.59 10.12 2.29
C THR A 136 -21.97 9.51 3.62
N CYS A 137 -22.67 10.25 4.47
CA CYS A 137 -23.24 9.76 5.71
C CYS A 137 -24.77 9.89 5.67
N ARG A 138 -25.46 8.78 5.88
CA ARG A 138 -26.92 8.71 5.97
C ARG A 138 -27.33 7.68 7.00
N GLU A 139 -28.23 8.07 7.91
CA GLU A 139 -28.84 7.16 8.89
C GLU A 139 -27.80 6.34 9.70
N GLY A 140 -26.66 6.96 10.04
CA GLY A 140 -25.59 6.30 10.79
C GLY A 140 -24.74 5.31 10.00
N ILE A 141 -24.90 5.26 8.68
CA ILE A 141 -24.05 4.51 7.75
C ILE A 141 -23.16 5.48 6.98
N ILE A 142 -21.86 5.21 6.97
CA ILE A 142 -20.87 5.96 6.21
C ILE A 142 -20.44 5.13 5.00
N VAL A 143 -20.48 5.75 3.82
CA VAL A 143 -19.97 5.18 2.57
C VAL A 143 -18.75 6.00 2.16
N LEU A 144 -17.62 5.34 1.91
CA LEU A 144 -16.36 5.96 1.55
C LEU A 144 -15.86 5.41 0.21
N GLU A 145 -15.48 6.32 -0.68
CA GLU A 145 -14.79 6.03 -1.94
C GLU A 145 -13.41 6.66 -1.86
N TRP A 146 -12.40 5.80 -1.81
CA TRP A 146 -11.00 6.20 -1.77
C TRP A 146 -10.35 6.05 -3.13
N THR A 147 -9.61 7.06 -3.56
CA THR A 147 -8.74 7.00 -4.73
C THR A 147 -7.30 7.26 -4.30
N TYR A 148 -6.42 6.29 -4.50
CA TYR A 148 -5.00 6.41 -4.24
C TYR A 148 -4.23 6.43 -5.55
N THR A 149 -3.37 7.43 -5.74
CA THR A 149 -2.50 7.56 -6.90
C THR A 149 -1.06 7.73 -6.43
N ALA A 150 -0.19 6.76 -6.71
CA ALA A 150 1.23 6.85 -6.45
C ALA A 150 1.98 7.60 -7.56
N PHE A 151 3.05 8.28 -7.16
CA PHE A 151 3.97 8.99 -8.03
C PHE A 151 5.41 8.52 -7.81
N SER A 152 6.01 7.98 -8.86
CA SER A 152 7.43 7.65 -8.93
C SER A 152 7.84 7.42 -10.38
N LYS A 153 9.13 7.51 -10.68
CA LYS A 153 9.66 7.37 -12.04
C LYS A 153 9.53 5.95 -12.61
N PHE A 154 9.38 4.95 -11.74
CA PHE A 154 9.26 3.55 -12.11
C PHE A 154 7.81 3.08 -12.28
N ILE A 155 6.81 3.92 -11.95
CA ILE A 155 5.40 3.55 -12.08
C ILE A 155 5.03 3.41 -13.56
N GLY A 156 4.23 2.38 -13.87
CA GLY A 156 3.78 2.06 -15.22
C GLY A 156 4.87 1.43 -16.09
N LYS A 157 5.98 0.98 -15.49
CA LYS A 157 7.05 0.25 -16.17
C LYS A 157 7.19 -1.14 -15.60
N ARG A 158 7.46 -2.09 -16.48
CA ARG A 158 7.76 -3.45 -16.12
C ARG A 158 9.27 -3.63 -15.97
N TYR A 159 9.68 -4.16 -14.82
CA TYR A 159 11.07 -4.43 -14.49
C TYR A 159 11.29 -5.93 -14.38
N LEU A 160 12.35 -6.41 -15.03
CA LEU A 160 12.84 -7.77 -14.96
C LEU A 160 14.06 -7.82 -14.06
N PHE A 161 14.02 -8.67 -13.05
CA PHE A 161 15.13 -8.97 -12.15
C PHE A 161 15.65 -10.35 -12.46
N GLU A 162 16.93 -10.40 -12.85
CA GLU A 162 17.68 -11.63 -12.97
C GLU A 162 18.52 -11.83 -11.70
N PHE A 163 18.63 -13.06 -11.24
CA PHE A 163 19.34 -13.41 -10.02
C PHE A 163 20.70 -13.99 -10.38
N ASN A 164 21.52 -13.15 -11.00
CA ASN A 164 22.87 -13.49 -11.43
C ASN A 164 23.87 -12.40 -11.02
N LYS A 165 25.16 -12.69 -11.18
CA LYS A 165 26.26 -11.79 -10.84
C LYS A 165 26.18 -10.45 -11.59
N GLN A 166 25.70 -10.44 -12.83
CA GLN A 166 25.64 -9.23 -13.67
C GLN A 166 24.61 -8.23 -13.15
N SER A 167 23.56 -8.71 -12.49
CA SER A 167 22.53 -7.88 -11.88
C SER A 167 22.96 -7.29 -10.53
N LEU A 168 24.03 -7.78 -9.91
CA LEU A 168 24.56 -7.24 -8.66
C LEU A 168 25.14 -5.84 -8.85
N ASN A 169 24.62 -4.87 -8.10
CA ASN A 169 25.18 -3.53 -8.03
C ASN A 169 26.01 -3.35 -6.76
N MET A 170 27.31 -3.57 -6.91
CA MET A 170 28.31 -3.37 -5.86
C MET A 170 28.72 -1.91 -5.67
N GLY A 171 28.30 -1.00 -6.56
CA GLY A 171 28.57 0.44 -6.44
C GLY A 171 27.85 1.11 -5.27
N MET A 172 26.87 0.42 -4.67
CA MET A 172 26.18 0.85 -3.46
C MET A 172 26.63 0.08 -2.22
N LEU A 173 27.51 -0.92 -2.36
CA LEU A 173 28.10 -1.60 -1.22
C LEU A 173 28.73 -0.53 -0.34
N ASN A 174 28.13 -0.27 0.80
CA ASN A 174 28.61 0.72 1.77
C ASN A 174 29.22 -0.02 2.94
N PRO A 175 30.47 -0.53 2.80
CA PRO A 175 31.10 -1.29 3.84
C PRO A 175 31.79 -0.38 4.85
N SER A 176 31.81 -0.79 6.11
CA SER A 176 32.69 -0.19 7.13
C SER A 176 34.04 -0.89 7.25
N VAL A 177 34.26 -1.93 6.44
CA VAL A 177 35.49 -2.75 6.40
C VAL A 177 36.00 -2.84 4.96
N GLU A 178 37.31 -2.81 4.76
CA GLU A 178 37.91 -2.90 3.42
C GLU A 178 38.14 -4.34 2.98
N THR A 179 38.50 -5.22 3.91
CA THR A 179 38.80 -6.63 3.68
C THR A 179 38.07 -7.54 4.66
N VAL A 180 37.88 -8.78 4.25
CA VAL A 180 37.37 -9.89 5.06
C VAL A 180 38.47 -10.94 5.13
N GLU A 181 38.79 -11.38 6.34
CA GLU A 181 39.66 -12.54 6.53
C GLU A 181 38.90 -13.81 6.13
N TRP A 182 39.50 -14.58 5.23
CA TRP A 182 38.99 -15.86 4.73
C TRP A 182 40.16 -16.82 4.51
N GLU A 183 40.15 -17.97 5.18
CA GLU A 183 41.16 -19.03 5.07
C GLU A 183 42.63 -18.53 5.21
N GLY A 184 42.86 -17.59 6.13
CA GLY A 184 44.19 -17.02 6.37
C GLY A 184 44.60 -15.91 5.39
N SER A 185 43.73 -15.54 4.45
CA SER A 185 43.95 -14.48 3.46
C SER A 185 43.04 -13.27 3.69
N GLN A 186 43.51 -12.08 3.31
CA GLN A 186 42.69 -10.87 3.32
C GLN A 186 42.07 -10.67 1.94
N VAL A 187 40.75 -10.86 1.84
CA VAL A 187 39.99 -10.72 0.58
C VAL A 187 39.30 -9.36 0.56
N PRO A 188 39.36 -8.58 -0.54
CA PRO A 188 38.59 -7.34 -0.68
C PRO A 188 37.10 -7.60 -0.43
N VAL A 189 36.45 -6.72 0.36
CA VAL A 189 35.04 -6.95 0.75
C VAL A 189 34.10 -7.07 -0.44
N GLY A 190 34.33 -6.30 -1.52
CA GLY A 190 33.50 -6.39 -2.73
C GLY A 190 33.61 -7.74 -3.45
N GLU A 191 34.81 -8.30 -3.49
CA GLU A 191 35.07 -9.63 -4.04
C GLU A 191 34.42 -10.70 -3.17
N PHE A 192 34.68 -10.65 -1.86
CA PHE A 192 34.09 -11.58 -0.89
C PHE A 192 32.56 -11.60 -0.95
N VAL A 193 31.92 -10.43 -0.98
CA VAL A 193 30.46 -10.33 -1.03
C VAL A 193 29.91 -10.89 -2.33
N THR A 194 30.56 -10.62 -3.46
CA THR A 194 30.13 -11.13 -4.76
C THR A 194 30.19 -12.65 -4.77
N ASP A 195 31.31 -13.22 -4.34
CA ASP A 195 31.52 -14.66 -4.29
C ASP A 195 30.59 -15.36 -3.29
N ALA A 196 30.27 -14.71 -2.17
CA ALA A 196 29.38 -15.27 -1.15
C ALA A 196 27.90 -15.22 -1.57
N ILE A 197 27.47 -14.18 -2.30
CA ILE A 197 26.05 -13.97 -2.61
C ILE A 197 25.63 -14.58 -3.95
N GLU A 198 26.55 -14.67 -4.92
CA GLU A 198 26.25 -15.18 -6.27
C GLU A 198 25.63 -16.59 -6.25
N PRO A 199 26.19 -17.59 -5.55
CA PRO A 199 25.59 -18.94 -5.52
C PRO A 199 24.19 -18.96 -4.89
N VAL A 200 23.97 -18.14 -3.86
CA VAL A 200 22.66 -18.00 -3.20
C VAL A 200 21.64 -17.42 -4.17
N LEU A 201 22.02 -16.37 -4.91
CA LEU A 201 21.15 -15.75 -5.90
C LEU A 201 20.85 -16.69 -7.06
N GLU A 202 21.84 -17.41 -7.57
CA GLU A 202 21.60 -18.40 -8.61
C GLU A 202 20.62 -19.49 -8.14
N ALA A 203 20.76 -19.97 -6.90
CA ALA A 203 19.83 -20.94 -6.32
C ALA A 203 18.40 -20.39 -6.20
N ILE A 204 18.23 -19.17 -5.68
CA ILE A 204 16.94 -18.47 -5.63
C ILE A 204 16.38 -18.24 -7.04
N GLY A 205 17.23 -17.79 -7.96
CA GLY A 205 16.92 -17.55 -9.36
C GLY A 205 16.40 -18.79 -10.04
N ARG A 206 17.06 -19.94 -9.85
CA ARG A 206 16.57 -21.22 -10.34
C ARG A 206 15.15 -21.49 -9.84
N ARG A 207 14.89 -21.32 -8.55
CA ARG A 207 13.54 -21.55 -8.01
C ARG A 207 12.47 -20.61 -8.60
N LEU A 208 12.86 -19.40 -8.99
CA LEU A 208 12.00 -18.41 -9.67
C LEU A 208 11.91 -18.63 -11.21
N GLY A 209 12.42 -19.76 -11.73
CA GLY A 209 12.48 -20.04 -13.17
C GLY A 209 13.49 -19.19 -13.95
N GLY A 210 14.41 -18.55 -13.24
CA GLY A 210 15.49 -17.71 -13.75
C GLY A 210 15.27 -16.21 -13.52
N SER A 211 14.02 -15.74 -13.51
CA SER A 211 13.73 -14.31 -13.48
C SER A 211 12.39 -13.96 -12.84
N PHE A 212 12.36 -12.84 -12.13
CA PHE A 212 11.19 -12.25 -11.50
C PHE A 212 10.87 -10.92 -12.18
N TYR A 213 9.63 -10.71 -12.60
CA TYR A 213 9.20 -9.39 -13.05
C TYR A 213 8.27 -8.74 -12.04
N LEU A 214 8.28 -7.41 -12.04
CA LEU A 214 7.26 -6.62 -11.38
C LEU A 214 6.92 -5.35 -12.17
N GLU A 215 5.70 -4.90 -12.02
CA GLU A 215 5.18 -3.65 -12.56
C GLU A 215 4.33 -2.98 -11.48
N VAL A 216 4.72 -1.78 -11.08
CA VAL A 216 3.95 -0.98 -10.12
C VAL A 216 3.00 -0.08 -10.90
N LEU A 217 1.70 -0.23 -10.66
CA LEU A 217 0.67 0.56 -11.31
C LEU A 217 0.44 1.89 -10.56
N SER A 218 -0.26 2.83 -11.22
CA SER A 218 -0.51 4.16 -10.66
C SER A 218 -1.35 4.13 -9.40
N ASP A 219 -2.11 3.07 -9.19
CA ASP A 219 -2.96 2.84 -8.02
C ASP A 219 -2.20 2.13 -6.87
N ALA A 220 -0.88 1.97 -7.04
CA ALA A 220 0.05 1.20 -6.21
C ALA A 220 -0.25 -0.30 -6.09
N SER A 221 -1.15 -0.84 -6.90
CA SER A 221 -1.17 -2.29 -7.11
C SER A 221 0.09 -2.73 -7.85
N VAL A 222 0.49 -3.98 -7.62
CA VAL A 222 1.66 -4.58 -8.26
C VAL A 222 1.21 -5.78 -9.07
N GLN A 223 1.65 -5.82 -10.32
CA GLN A 223 1.65 -7.04 -11.11
C GLN A 223 3.04 -7.64 -11.01
N ALA A 224 3.14 -8.89 -10.56
CA ALA A 224 4.40 -9.58 -10.50
C ALA A 224 4.24 -11.03 -10.93
N GLY A 225 5.33 -11.63 -11.38
CA GLY A 225 5.36 -13.02 -11.77
C GLY A 225 6.75 -13.55 -11.96
N VAL A 226 6.82 -14.87 -12.07
CA VAL A 226 8.06 -15.64 -12.18
C VAL A 226 8.03 -16.41 -13.48
N LYS A 227 9.20 -16.76 -14.01
CA LYS A 227 9.25 -17.50 -15.26
C LYS A 227 8.91 -18.97 -15.00
N SER A 228 8.14 -19.61 -15.88
CA SER A 228 7.89 -21.05 -15.82
C SER A 228 8.95 -21.81 -16.59
N TYR A 229 9.50 -22.87 -15.99
CA TYR A 229 10.41 -23.78 -16.68
C TYR A 229 9.74 -24.57 -17.80
N GLU A 230 8.45 -24.86 -17.67
CA GLU A 230 7.72 -25.71 -18.61
C GLU A 230 7.35 -24.94 -19.88
N THR A 231 6.88 -23.70 -19.70
CA THR A 231 6.34 -22.89 -20.81
C THR A 231 7.30 -21.81 -21.27
N ASN A 232 8.32 -21.48 -20.46
CA ASN A 232 9.21 -20.33 -20.65
C ASN A 232 8.48 -18.96 -20.65
N ASP A 233 7.19 -18.95 -20.28
CA ASP A 233 6.36 -17.76 -20.11
C ASP A 233 6.32 -17.32 -18.63
N PHE A 234 5.87 -16.09 -18.39
CA PHE A 234 5.67 -15.59 -17.04
C PHE A 234 4.35 -16.08 -16.44
N VAL A 235 4.44 -16.68 -15.26
CA VAL A 235 3.29 -17.06 -14.44
C VAL A 235 3.08 -15.96 -13.40
N PRO A 236 1.91 -15.30 -13.40
CA PRO A 236 1.59 -14.30 -12.39
C PRO A 236 1.58 -14.89 -10.99
N ILE A 237 2.07 -14.13 -10.01
CA ILE A 237 1.88 -14.45 -8.60
C ILE A 237 0.39 -14.25 -8.28
N PRO A 238 -0.29 -15.23 -7.66
CA PRO A 238 -1.68 -15.11 -7.28
C PRO A 238 -1.87 -14.09 -6.16
N GLY A 239 -3.12 -13.71 -5.90
CA GLY A 239 -3.46 -12.77 -4.84
C GLY A 239 -3.23 -11.31 -5.21
N LYS A 240 -3.36 -10.45 -4.20
CA LYS A 240 -3.18 -8.99 -4.30
C LYS A 240 -1.78 -8.61 -3.85
N LEU A 241 -1.07 -7.92 -4.73
CA LEU A 241 0.23 -7.32 -4.42
C LEU A 241 0.13 -5.80 -4.50
N GLY A 242 0.90 -5.12 -3.66
CA GLY A 242 0.87 -3.68 -3.53
C GLY A 242 2.26 -3.13 -3.23
N PHE A 243 2.55 -1.95 -3.75
CA PHE A 243 3.78 -1.24 -3.50
C PHE A 243 3.54 -0.13 -2.50
N ARG A 244 4.36 -0.08 -1.45
CA ARG A 244 4.33 1.05 -0.52
C ARG A 244 5.61 1.84 -0.61
N ASN A 245 5.47 3.13 -0.91
CA ASN A 245 6.58 4.07 -0.86
C ASN A 245 6.90 4.42 0.61
N LEU A 246 8.18 4.41 0.94
CA LEU A 246 8.75 4.93 2.19
C LEU A 246 9.47 6.25 1.89
N ASN A 247 9.67 7.04 2.94
CA ASN A 247 10.47 8.25 2.80
C ASN A 247 11.90 7.93 2.35
N GLY A 248 12.49 8.82 1.54
CA GLY A 248 13.90 8.72 1.14
C GLY A 248 14.19 7.81 -0.05
N GLY A 249 13.19 7.52 -0.89
CA GLY A 249 13.35 6.76 -2.13
C GLY A 249 13.39 5.24 -1.96
N PHE A 250 13.05 4.75 -0.76
CA PHE A 250 12.83 3.33 -0.50
C PHE A 250 11.33 3.00 -0.61
N GLY A 251 10.97 1.78 -0.96
CA GLY A 251 9.61 1.26 -0.79
C GLY A 251 9.63 -0.24 -0.50
N TYR A 252 8.49 -0.88 -0.28
CA TYR A 252 8.43 -2.33 -0.08
C TYR A 252 7.20 -2.97 -0.74
N LEU A 253 7.30 -4.27 -1.02
CA LEU A 253 6.21 -5.08 -1.56
C LEU A 253 5.33 -5.62 -0.42
N VAL A 254 4.03 -5.42 -0.56
CA VAL A 254 3.00 -5.99 0.32
C VAL A 254 2.22 -7.04 -0.47
N ALA A 255 1.90 -8.16 0.17
CA ALA A 255 1.08 -9.21 -0.39
C ALA A 255 -0.08 -9.56 0.57
N ASP A 256 -1.18 -10.05 0.01
CA ASP A 256 -2.14 -10.81 0.81
C ASP A 256 -1.61 -12.25 1.08
N TYR A 257 -2.39 -13.03 1.82
CA TYR A 257 -2.04 -14.40 2.19
C TYR A 257 -1.64 -15.26 0.99
N ASP A 258 -2.44 -15.24 -0.08
CA ASP A 258 -2.21 -16.09 -1.25
C ASP A 258 -0.93 -15.70 -1.99
N GLY A 259 -0.71 -14.39 -2.20
CA GLY A 259 0.50 -13.89 -2.85
C GLY A 259 1.76 -14.17 -2.02
N ALA A 260 1.68 -13.99 -0.70
CA ALA A 260 2.78 -14.27 0.19
C ALA A 260 3.11 -15.76 0.31
N LEU A 261 2.08 -16.61 0.38
CA LEU A 261 2.26 -18.05 0.39
C LEU A 261 2.93 -18.52 -0.90
N CYS A 262 2.46 -18.05 -2.06
CA CYS A 262 3.07 -18.38 -3.34
C CYS A 262 4.54 -17.91 -3.40
N LEU A 263 4.82 -16.66 -3.04
CA LEU A 263 6.19 -16.13 -3.03
C LEU A 263 7.10 -16.89 -2.05
N SER A 264 6.57 -17.28 -0.87
CA SER A 264 7.27 -18.13 0.09
C SER A 264 7.62 -19.48 -0.53
N GLN A 265 6.64 -20.16 -1.12
CA GLN A 265 6.80 -21.50 -1.67
C GLN A 265 7.77 -21.50 -2.85
N VAL A 266 7.72 -20.49 -3.69
CA VAL A 266 8.66 -20.39 -4.80
C VAL A 266 10.09 -20.21 -4.29
N VAL A 267 10.34 -19.31 -3.33
CA VAL A 267 11.71 -19.03 -2.87
C VAL A 267 12.24 -20.07 -1.87
N LEU A 268 11.40 -20.58 -0.97
CA LEU A 268 11.76 -21.49 0.13
C LEU A 268 11.38 -22.96 -0.13
N GLY A 269 10.52 -23.27 -1.10
CA GLY A 269 9.93 -24.61 -1.28
C GLY A 269 8.77 -24.91 -0.31
N ASP A 270 8.43 -26.19 -0.16
CA ASP A 270 7.33 -26.69 0.70
C ASP A 270 7.59 -26.55 2.21
N PHE A 271 8.66 -25.88 2.60
CA PHE A 271 8.95 -25.61 4.00
C PHE A 271 7.84 -24.72 4.56
N SER A 272 7.15 -25.24 5.58
CA SER A 272 6.04 -24.56 6.24
C SER A 272 6.41 -23.11 6.53
N VAL A 273 5.49 -22.19 6.22
CA VAL A 273 5.59 -20.73 6.45
C VAL A 273 6.04 -20.46 7.89
N SER A 274 7.35 -20.48 8.10
CA SER A 274 8.00 -20.09 9.33
C SER A 274 8.11 -18.57 9.25
N SER A 275 7.00 -17.87 9.49
CA SER A 275 6.86 -16.54 10.12
C SER A 275 7.86 -15.38 9.89
N THR A 276 8.82 -15.46 8.97
CA THR A 276 10.04 -14.62 9.02
C THR A 276 10.48 -14.03 7.69
N MET A 277 10.26 -14.72 6.56
CA MET A 277 10.31 -14.08 5.24
C MET A 277 9.15 -13.11 5.02
N PHE A 278 8.03 -13.42 5.66
CA PHE A 278 6.84 -12.61 5.71
C PHE A 278 6.49 -12.43 7.17
N ALA A 279 6.66 -11.24 7.73
CA ALA A 279 6.06 -11.06 9.04
C ALA A 279 4.55 -10.90 8.82
N SER A 280 3.81 -11.81 9.43
CA SER A 280 2.36 -11.73 9.54
C SER A 280 2.04 -10.48 10.34
N ILE A 281 1.08 -9.70 9.87
CA ILE A 281 0.54 -8.62 10.67
C ILE A 281 -0.97 -8.69 10.63
N GLY A 282 -1.59 -8.90 11.78
CA GLY A 282 -3.01 -8.68 12.01
C GLY A 282 -3.93 -9.19 10.87
N GLY A 283 -4.29 -10.46 10.91
CA GLY A 283 -5.19 -11.07 9.91
C GLY A 283 -4.44 -11.77 8.76
N ASN A 284 -4.94 -11.60 7.52
CA ASN A 284 -4.52 -12.34 6.31
C ASN A 284 -3.44 -11.62 5.47
N LEU A 285 -2.62 -10.75 6.07
CA LEU A 285 -1.73 -9.85 5.32
C LEU A 285 -0.26 -10.13 5.67
N HIS A 286 0.56 -10.25 4.62
CA HIS A 286 1.92 -10.75 4.70
C HIS A 286 2.83 -9.91 3.80
N PHE A 287 3.90 -9.32 4.33
CA PHE A 287 4.80 -8.49 3.50
C PHE A 287 6.01 -9.27 3.03
N VAL A 288 6.54 -8.92 1.87
CA VAL A 288 7.92 -9.26 1.52
C VAL A 288 8.76 -8.01 1.80
N PRO A 289 9.75 -8.03 2.70
CA PRO A 289 10.66 -6.92 2.87
C PRO A 289 11.67 -6.87 1.71
N VAL A 290 11.19 -6.94 0.47
CA VAL A 290 11.95 -6.57 -0.72
C VAL A 290 11.84 -5.07 -0.79
N PHE A 291 12.94 -4.41 -0.43
CA PHE A 291 12.98 -2.96 -0.47
C PHE A 291 13.33 -2.51 -1.87
N PHE A 292 12.59 -1.56 -2.40
CA PHE A 292 12.91 -0.99 -3.70
C PHE A 292 13.57 0.36 -3.54
N VAL A 293 14.61 0.62 -4.30
CA VAL A 293 15.28 1.93 -4.30
C VAL A 293 15.06 2.58 -5.65
N ASP A 294 14.50 3.79 -5.64
CA ASP A 294 14.44 4.64 -6.84
C ASP A 294 15.87 4.97 -7.28
N GLY A 295 16.21 4.57 -8.50
CA GLY A 295 17.51 4.85 -9.08
C GLY A 295 17.71 6.33 -9.38
N ARG A 296 18.92 6.68 -9.84
CA ARG A 296 19.16 8.08 -10.27
C ARG A 296 18.43 8.39 -11.58
N SER A 297 18.16 7.37 -12.38
CA SER A 297 17.49 7.47 -13.67
C SER A 297 16.06 6.93 -13.62
N ALA A 298 15.20 7.39 -14.53
CA ALA A 298 13.81 6.94 -14.58
C ALA A 298 13.63 5.46 -14.96
N ASN A 299 14.71 4.78 -15.39
CA ASN A 299 14.67 3.40 -15.87
C ASN A 299 15.38 2.45 -14.91
N GLU A 300 15.59 2.87 -13.66
CA GLU A 300 16.36 2.10 -12.71
C GLU A 300 15.53 1.85 -11.45
N LEU A 301 15.07 0.62 -11.31
CA LEU A 301 14.51 0.09 -10.08
C LEU A 301 15.50 -0.93 -9.53
N ARG A 302 15.74 -0.88 -8.22
CA ARG A 302 16.65 -1.82 -7.56
C ARG A 302 15.94 -2.58 -6.47
N ILE A 303 16.16 -3.88 -6.37
CA ILE A 303 15.85 -4.65 -5.17
C ILE A 303 17.02 -4.49 -4.22
N ALA A 304 16.77 -3.86 -3.08
CA ALA A 304 17.69 -3.80 -1.98
C ALA A 304 17.43 -4.95 -1.01
N PHE A 305 18.50 -5.67 -0.73
CA PHE A 305 18.49 -6.74 0.25
C PHE A 305 18.40 -6.17 1.66
N ASP A 306 19.07 -5.06 1.98
CA ASP A 306 18.92 -4.44 3.30
C ASP A 306 18.68 -2.94 3.25
N THR A 307 18.15 -2.38 4.34
CA THR A 307 17.89 -0.94 4.49
C THR A 307 18.61 -0.36 5.69
N PRO A 308 18.75 0.97 5.80
CA PRO A 308 19.31 1.57 7.01
C PRO A 308 18.45 1.29 8.26
N LEU A 309 17.18 0.91 8.07
CA LEU A 309 16.14 0.80 9.10
C LEU A 309 15.80 -0.65 9.48
N GLY A 310 16.28 -1.65 8.72
CA GLY A 310 15.97 -3.07 8.93
C GLY A 310 17.20 -3.95 8.78
N THR A 311 17.07 -5.22 9.14
CA THR A 311 18.02 -6.31 8.82
C THR A 311 17.27 -7.53 8.29
N SER A 312 16.19 -7.28 7.54
CA SER A 312 15.21 -8.31 7.18
C SER A 312 15.81 -9.39 6.29
N PHE A 313 16.70 -9.02 5.36
CA PHE A 313 17.37 -9.99 4.50
C PHE A 313 18.41 -10.83 5.22
N CYS A 314 19.12 -10.28 6.20
CA CYS A 314 20.03 -11.08 7.02
C CYS A 314 19.28 -12.24 7.70
N ARG A 315 18.09 -11.97 8.26
CA ARG A 315 17.23 -13.02 8.85
C ARG A 315 16.78 -14.04 7.82
N PHE A 316 16.30 -13.57 6.66
CA PHE A 316 15.93 -14.46 5.56
C PHE A 316 17.11 -15.35 5.14
N LEU A 317 18.29 -14.77 4.94
CA LEU A 317 19.47 -15.48 4.46
C LEU A 317 19.88 -16.59 5.42
N PHE A 318 19.90 -16.33 6.74
CA PHE A 318 20.18 -17.39 7.72
C PHE A 318 19.22 -18.57 7.59
N GLN A 319 17.92 -18.29 7.50
CA GLN A 319 16.91 -19.34 7.43
C GLN A 319 16.93 -20.07 6.10
N TRP A 320 17.17 -19.35 5.00
CA TRP A 320 17.34 -19.96 3.69
C TRP A 320 18.53 -20.93 3.71
N LEU A 321 19.66 -20.53 4.31
CA LEU A 321 20.84 -21.38 4.45
C LEU A 321 20.57 -22.61 5.33
N GLU A 322 19.87 -22.45 6.46
CA GLU A 322 19.52 -23.56 7.36
C GLU A 322 18.61 -24.61 6.71
N ASN A 323 17.69 -24.19 5.84
CA ASN A 323 16.70 -25.11 5.24
C ASN A 323 17.12 -25.66 3.87
N LEU A 324 17.79 -24.84 3.07
CA LEU A 324 18.09 -25.13 1.66
C LEU A 324 19.58 -25.11 1.33
N GLY A 325 20.41 -24.49 2.18
CA GLY A 325 21.83 -24.31 1.90
C GLY A 325 22.53 -25.64 1.63
N GLU A 326 22.36 -26.64 2.49
CA GLU A 326 22.97 -27.98 2.32
C GLU A 326 22.48 -28.74 1.08
N ILE A 327 21.33 -28.34 0.52
CA ILE A 327 20.72 -28.97 -0.66
C ILE A 327 21.22 -28.29 -1.95
N GLU A 328 21.38 -26.97 -1.91
CA GLU A 328 21.58 -26.14 -3.10
C GLU A 328 23.02 -25.67 -3.29
N LEU A 329 23.83 -25.68 -2.22
CA LEU A 329 25.16 -25.09 -2.18
C LEU A 329 26.21 -26.08 -1.66
N SER A 330 27.46 -25.87 -2.05
CA SER A 330 28.61 -26.54 -1.46
C SER A 330 28.92 -26.04 -0.05
N VAL A 331 29.70 -26.81 0.72
CA VAL A 331 30.10 -26.46 2.09
C VAL A 331 30.78 -25.09 2.14
N GLU A 332 31.72 -24.82 1.23
CA GLU A 332 32.43 -23.54 1.17
C GLU A 332 31.47 -22.36 0.89
N GLU A 333 30.52 -22.54 -0.04
CA GLU A 333 29.52 -21.51 -0.39
C GLU A 333 28.59 -21.22 0.80
N ILE A 334 28.18 -22.26 1.54
CA ILE A 334 27.38 -22.11 2.76
C ILE A 334 28.16 -21.32 3.81
N GLU A 335 29.42 -21.64 4.04
CA GLU A 335 30.26 -20.94 5.03
C GLU A 335 30.48 -19.47 4.65
N LYS A 336 30.72 -19.18 3.36
CA LYS A 336 30.84 -17.79 2.84
C LYS A 336 29.53 -17.03 3.01
N ALA A 337 28.39 -17.64 2.70
CA ALA A 337 27.08 -17.01 2.83
C ALA A 337 26.72 -16.74 4.30
N HIS A 338 27.06 -17.65 5.23
CA HIS A 338 26.93 -17.41 6.67
C HIS A 338 27.80 -16.23 7.13
N ARG A 339 29.05 -16.18 6.65
CA ARG A 339 29.95 -15.06 6.95
C ARG A 339 29.39 -13.74 6.42
N LEU A 340 28.80 -13.72 5.23
CA LEU A 340 28.10 -12.57 4.69
C LEU A 340 26.90 -12.15 5.56
N ALA A 341 26.07 -13.11 5.98
CA ALA A 341 24.93 -12.85 6.87
C ALA A 341 25.37 -12.18 8.18
N LEU A 342 26.49 -12.62 8.77
CA LEU A 342 27.08 -11.99 9.96
C LEU A 342 27.57 -10.56 9.68
N LEU A 343 28.19 -10.30 8.52
CA LEU A 343 28.62 -8.95 8.15
C LEU A 343 27.43 -7.99 7.99
N LEU A 344 26.30 -8.48 7.47
CA LEU A 344 25.04 -7.72 7.39
C LEU A 344 24.45 -7.48 8.78
N GLN A 345 24.40 -8.51 9.64
CA GLN A 345 23.92 -8.42 11.02
C GLN A 345 24.70 -7.37 11.84
N ASP A 346 26.01 -7.39 11.71
CA ASP A 346 26.94 -6.46 12.37
C ASP A 346 26.92 -5.05 11.73
N LYS A 347 26.13 -4.83 10.67
CA LYS A 347 26.07 -3.60 9.88
C LYS A 347 27.42 -3.19 9.29
N LYS A 348 28.31 -4.16 9.06
CA LYS A 348 29.59 -3.97 8.35
C LYS A 348 29.40 -3.83 6.85
N ILE A 349 28.28 -4.32 6.33
CA ILE A 349 27.77 -4.11 4.98
C ILE A 349 26.33 -3.62 5.10
N LYS A 350 25.88 -2.73 4.22
CA LYS A 350 24.53 -2.14 4.29
C LYS A 350 23.66 -2.25 3.06
N TYR A 351 24.21 -2.24 1.84
CA TYR A 351 23.39 -2.14 0.62
C TYR A 351 23.92 -3.05 -0.48
N ILE A 352 23.40 -4.27 -0.53
CA ILE A 352 23.57 -5.16 -1.68
C ILE A 352 22.29 -5.01 -2.50
N HIS A 353 22.44 -4.68 -3.78
CA HIS A 353 21.31 -4.39 -4.65
C HIS A 353 21.32 -5.30 -5.88
N LEU A 354 20.14 -5.73 -6.33
CA LEU A 354 19.90 -6.25 -7.66
C LEU A 354 19.28 -5.16 -8.56
N LEU A 355 19.81 -5.00 -9.76
CA LEU A 355 19.28 -4.09 -10.78
C LEU A 355 18.15 -4.75 -11.56
N GLY A 356 17.04 -4.04 -11.70
CA GLY A 356 15.96 -4.40 -12.61
C GLY A 356 16.16 -3.77 -13.98
N ALA A 357 16.04 -4.56 -15.05
CA ALA A 357 16.02 -4.08 -16.41
C ALA A 357 14.59 -3.73 -16.83
N VAL A 358 14.38 -2.56 -17.44
CA VAL A 358 13.05 -2.22 -18.01
C VAL A 358 12.80 -3.10 -19.23
N ILE A 359 11.62 -3.71 -19.29
CA ILE A 359 11.14 -4.48 -20.44
C ILE A 359 9.86 -3.85 -21.00
N GLU A 360 9.63 -4.03 -22.30
CA GLU A 360 8.44 -3.55 -23.02
C GLU A 360 7.23 -4.48 -22.88
#